data_AF-A0A2T4S6X6-F1
#
_entry.id   AF-A0A2T4S6X6-F1
#
_cell.length_a   1.000
_cell.length_b   1.000
_cell.length_c   1.000
_cell.angle_alpha   90.00
_cell.angle_beta   90.00
_cell.angle_gamma   90.00
#
_symmetry.space_group_name_H-M   'P 1'
#
loop_
_entity.id
_entity.type
_entity.pdbx_description
1 polymer ?
#
loop_
_entity_poly.entity_id
_entity_poly.type
_entity_poly.pdbx_seq_one_letter_code
_entity_poly.pdbx_strand_id
1 'polypeptide(L)'
;EYVERYYDRLFEILTSLQIDHHGPILMMQVENEYGSYGEDKTYLSALARMMRDRGVTVPLFTSDGSWQQCLEAGSLAEADIIPTGNFGSKSQKRLDNLHKFHQQFGKTWPLMSMEFWDGWFNRWGDRIITRQSDELIDEIGEVLKRGSINLYMFHGGTNFGFWNGCSARGRIDLPQVTSYDYDAPLDEAGNPTVKYYKIQQLVHKLHPEIQQTTPKVKPLMAKEHITLTDKVSLFNILDDISHHSESFYPQSMETAGT
;
A
#
# COMPACT_ATOMS: atom_id res chain seq x y z
N GLU A 1 -3.20 -4.24 -23.76
CA GLU A 1 -4.21 -5.32 -23.80
C GLU A 1 -4.65 -5.87 -22.44
N TYR A 2 -3.84 -6.61 -21.68
CA TYR A 2 -4.33 -7.24 -20.43
C TYR A 2 -4.80 -6.24 -19.37
N VAL A 3 -4.05 -5.15 -19.16
CA VAL A 3 -4.45 -4.07 -18.25
C VAL A 3 -5.73 -3.40 -18.71
N GLU A 4 -5.92 -3.21 -20.02
CA GLU A 4 -7.15 -2.62 -20.58
C GLU A 4 -8.37 -3.46 -20.23
N ARG A 5 -8.29 -4.78 -20.48
CA ARG A 5 -9.40 -5.71 -20.18
C ARG A 5 -9.73 -5.74 -18.69
N TYR A 6 -8.72 -5.64 -17.82
CA TYR A 6 -8.93 -5.52 -16.38
C TYR A 6 -9.59 -4.18 -16.02
N TYR A 7 -9.10 -3.08 -16.58
CA TYR A 7 -9.63 -1.74 -16.34
C TYR A 7 -11.05 -1.57 -16.86
N ASP A 8 -11.43 -2.22 -17.97
CA ASP A 8 -12.82 -2.24 -18.45
C ASP A 8 -13.78 -2.70 -17.34
N ARG A 9 -13.41 -3.76 -16.61
CA ARG A 9 -14.22 -4.28 -15.50
C ARG A 9 -14.08 -3.49 -14.21
N LEU A 10 -12.88 -2.99 -13.91
CA LEU A 10 -12.65 -2.23 -12.69
C LEU A 10 -13.42 -0.90 -12.70
N PHE A 11 -13.39 -0.18 -13.83
CA PHE A 11 -14.02 1.14 -13.92
C PHE A 11 -15.55 1.07 -14.12
N GLU A 12 -16.11 -0.08 -14.54
CA GLU A 12 -17.56 -0.35 -14.38
C GLU A 12 -18.02 -0.17 -12.92
N ILE A 13 -17.14 -0.42 -11.93
CA ILE A 13 -17.43 -0.30 -10.50
C ILE A 13 -17.05 1.09 -9.97
N LEU A 14 -15.84 1.58 -10.31
CA LEU A 14 -15.27 2.77 -9.68
C LEU A 14 -15.82 4.09 -10.22
N THR A 15 -16.24 4.14 -11.49
CA THR A 15 -16.58 5.42 -12.14
C THR A 15 -17.73 6.14 -11.44
N SER A 16 -18.78 5.44 -10.99
CA SER A 16 -19.90 6.04 -10.26
C SER A 16 -19.58 6.41 -8.80
N LEU A 17 -18.40 6.02 -8.28
CA LEU A 17 -17.98 6.27 -6.90
C LEU A 17 -17.09 7.51 -6.76
N GLN A 18 -16.84 8.24 -7.85
CA GLN A 18 -16.09 9.49 -7.84
C GLN A 18 -16.88 10.63 -7.17
N ILE A 19 -16.17 11.57 -6.55
CA ILE A 19 -16.79 12.65 -5.76
C ILE A 19 -17.68 13.59 -6.58
N ASP A 20 -17.37 13.80 -7.87
CA ASP A 20 -18.21 14.55 -8.81
C ASP A 20 -19.47 13.77 -9.25
N HIS A 21 -19.53 12.48 -8.92
CA HIS A 21 -20.73 11.63 -8.98
C HIS A 21 -21.36 11.39 -7.59
N HIS A 22 -21.04 12.24 -6.60
CA HIS A 22 -21.48 12.12 -5.21
C HIS A 22 -20.99 10.86 -4.47
N GLY A 23 -19.93 10.22 -4.98
CA GLY A 23 -19.24 9.12 -4.31
C GLY A 23 -18.07 9.58 -3.42
N PRO A 24 -17.37 8.62 -2.77
CA PRO A 24 -16.30 8.94 -1.83
C PRO A 24 -14.90 9.11 -2.45
N ILE A 25 -14.68 8.76 -3.73
CA ILE A 25 -13.35 8.74 -4.33
C ILE A 25 -12.90 10.16 -4.69
N LEU A 26 -11.82 10.63 -4.06
CA LEU A 26 -11.28 11.98 -4.24
C LEU A 26 -10.29 12.09 -5.41
N MET A 27 -9.49 11.05 -5.64
CA MET A 27 -8.41 11.01 -6.64
C MET A 27 -7.93 9.56 -6.81
N MET A 28 -7.21 9.27 -7.90
CA MET A 28 -6.71 7.91 -8.20
C MET A 28 -5.24 7.94 -8.62
N GLN A 29 -4.48 6.94 -8.17
CA GLN A 29 -3.05 6.81 -8.49
C GLN A 29 -2.85 6.19 -9.90
N VAL A 30 -1.88 6.71 -10.64
CA VAL A 30 -1.37 6.11 -11.88
C VAL A 30 -0.08 5.37 -11.53
N GLU A 31 -0.06 4.05 -11.78
CA GLU A 31 1.08 3.19 -11.40
C GLU A 31 1.35 3.22 -9.87
N ASN A 32 2.48 2.70 -9.41
CA ASN A 32 2.92 2.66 -8.02
C ASN A 32 4.44 2.61 -7.92
N GLU A 33 5.07 3.66 -7.41
CA GLU A 33 6.53 3.78 -7.26
C GLU A 33 7.30 3.40 -8.53
N TYR A 34 6.78 3.77 -9.70
CA TYR A 34 7.36 3.37 -10.97
C TYR A 34 8.81 3.84 -11.11
N GLY A 35 9.18 4.98 -10.50
CA GLY A 35 10.54 5.48 -10.49
C GLY A 35 11.54 4.62 -9.71
N SER A 36 11.06 3.63 -8.95
CA SER A 36 11.86 2.58 -8.33
C SER A 36 12.02 1.33 -9.23
N TYR A 37 11.39 1.31 -10.40
CA TYR A 37 11.38 0.19 -11.35
C TYR A 37 11.88 0.58 -12.75
N GLY A 38 11.37 1.68 -13.32
CA GLY A 38 11.69 2.13 -14.67
C GLY A 38 11.42 3.61 -14.89
N GLU A 39 11.55 4.05 -16.15
CA GLU A 39 11.44 5.46 -16.56
C GLU A 39 10.64 5.66 -17.87
N ASP A 40 9.92 4.63 -18.34
CA ASP A 40 9.09 4.71 -19.55
C ASP A 40 7.87 5.61 -19.36
N LYS A 41 7.99 6.86 -19.84
CA LYS A 41 6.89 7.84 -19.83
C LYS A 41 5.75 7.46 -20.77
N THR A 42 6.00 6.69 -21.82
CA THR A 42 4.95 6.23 -22.75
C THR A 42 4.04 5.24 -22.03
N TYR A 43 4.61 4.33 -21.25
CA TYR A 43 3.87 3.41 -20.40
C TYR A 43 3.00 4.14 -19.38
N LEU A 44 3.59 5.06 -18.59
CA LEU A 44 2.84 5.84 -17.61
C LEU A 44 1.70 6.64 -18.25
N SER A 45 1.98 7.29 -19.38
CA SER A 45 0.99 8.08 -20.12
C SER A 45 -0.13 7.21 -20.68
N ALA A 46 0.18 5.98 -21.11
CA ALA A 46 -0.81 5.01 -21.54
C ALA A 46 -1.73 4.59 -20.38
N LEU A 47 -1.20 4.33 -19.18
CA LEU A 47 -2.01 4.04 -18.00
C LEU A 47 -2.97 5.19 -17.65
N ALA A 48 -2.45 6.41 -17.56
CA ALA A 48 -3.25 7.58 -17.28
C ALA A 48 -4.37 7.77 -18.32
N ARG A 49 -4.05 7.63 -19.61
CA ARG A 49 -5.03 7.67 -20.70
C ARG A 49 -6.08 6.58 -20.57
N MET A 50 -5.68 5.34 -20.29
CA MET A 50 -6.63 4.22 -20.13
C MET A 50 -7.62 4.45 -18.98
N MET A 51 -7.20 5.10 -17.90
CA MET A 51 -8.09 5.53 -16.81
C MET A 51 -9.05 6.62 -17.27
N ARG A 52 -8.54 7.66 -17.95
CA ARG A 52 -9.36 8.76 -18.49
C ARG A 52 -10.41 8.28 -19.49
N ASP A 53 -10.01 7.41 -20.42
CA ASP A 53 -10.90 6.84 -21.45
C ASP A 53 -12.07 6.03 -20.83
N ARG A 54 -11.93 5.59 -19.58
CA ARG A 54 -12.94 4.81 -18.83
C ARG A 54 -13.73 5.65 -17.81
N GLY A 55 -13.65 6.98 -17.93
CA GLY A 55 -14.50 7.89 -17.17
C GLY A 55 -13.91 8.35 -15.84
N VAL A 56 -12.62 8.17 -15.60
CA VAL A 56 -11.97 8.81 -14.44
C VAL A 56 -11.87 10.31 -14.69
N THR A 57 -12.59 11.08 -13.90
CA THR A 57 -12.69 12.54 -13.95
C THR A 57 -11.96 13.20 -12.77
N VAL A 58 -11.84 12.52 -11.63
CA VAL A 58 -11.10 13.02 -10.47
C VAL A 58 -9.60 13.23 -10.78
N PRO A 59 -8.87 14.02 -9.97
CA PRO A 59 -7.44 14.17 -10.13
C PRO A 59 -6.71 12.83 -10.18
N LEU A 60 -5.73 12.75 -11.07
CA LEU A 60 -4.77 11.65 -11.11
C LEU A 60 -3.47 12.11 -10.44
N PHE A 61 -2.78 11.18 -9.81
CA PHE A 61 -1.49 11.42 -9.17
C PHE A 61 -0.54 10.23 -9.34
N THR A 62 0.77 10.45 -9.15
CA THR A 62 1.75 9.36 -8.97
C THR A 62 2.31 9.40 -7.56
N SER A 63 2.86 8.30 -7.07
CA SER A 63 3.57 8.23 -5.78
C SER A 63 4.93 7.56 -5.98
N ASP A 64 5.98 8.21 -5.48
CA ASP A 64 7.35 7.75 -5.62
C ASP A 64 8.17 8.16 -4.38
N GLY A 65 9.31 7.49 -4.18
CA GLY A 65 10.29 7.92 -3.19
C GLY A 65 10.66 9.41 -3.36
N SER A 66 10.58 10.22 -2.29
CA SER A 66 10.80 11.67 -2.36
C SER A 66 12.28 12.06 -2.44
N TRP A 67 12.95 11.60 -3.48
CA TRP A 67 14.26 12.01 -3.94
C TRP A 67 14.24 12.14 -5.46
N GLN A 68 15.15 12.93 -5.99
CA GLN A 68 15.09 13.45 -7.36
C GLN A 68 14.94 12.36 -8.42
N GLN A 69 15.75 11.29 -8.35
CA GLN A 69 15.77 10.24 -9.35
C GLN A 69 14.43 9.51 -9.48
N CYS A 70 13.80 9.13 -8.36
CA CYS A 70 12.51 8.43 -8.41
C CYS A 70 11.40 9.37 -8.88
N LEU A 71 11.39 10.63 -8.44
CA LEU A 71 10.40 11.61 -8.90
C LEU A 71 10.52 11.90 -10.41
N GLU A 72 11.74 12.06 -10.91
CA GLU A 72 12.01 12.27 -12.35
C GLU A 72 11.60 11.05 -13.17
N ALA A 73 11.90 9.83 -12.72
CA ALA A 73 11.59 8.60 -13.44
C ALA A 73 10.11 8.18 -13.36
N GLY A 74 9.46 8.33 -12.20
CA GLY A 74 8.11 7.81 -11.93
C GLY A 74 6.96 8.79 -12.15
N SER A 75 7.22 10.11 -12.17
CA SER A 75 6.13 11.08 -12.27
C SER A 75 5.68 11.41 -13.70
N LEU A 76 4.48 11.97 -13.82
CA LEU A 76 3.94 12.57 -15.04
C LEU A 76 3.69 14.08 -14.87
N ALA A 77 4.63 14.77 -14.20
CA ALA A 77 4.48 16.19 -13.86
C ALA A 77 4.28 17.09 -15.09
N GLU A 78 4.96 16.81 -16.21
CA GLU A 78 4.78 17.54 -17.48
C GLU A 78 3.36 17.42 -18.05
N ALA A 79 2.67 16.32 -17.76
CA ALA A 79 1.28 16.06 -18.15
C ALA A 79 0.27 16.57 -17.09
N ASP A 80 0.72 17.40 -16.15
CA ASP A 80 -0.09 17.99 -15.07
C ASP A 80 -0.72 16.95 -14.11
N ILE A 81 -0.08 15.78 -13.96
CA ILE A 81 -0.46 14.74 -12.99
C ILE A 81 0.38 14.96 -11.73
N ILE A 82 -0.29 15.04 -10.57
CA ILE A 82 0.31 15.49 -9.31
C ILE A 82 1.32 14.45 -8.81
N PRO A 83 2.61 14.81 -8.62
CA PRO A 83 3.57 13.93 -7.96
C PRO A 83 3.40 14.00 -6.45
N THR A 84 3.26 12.84 -5.80
CA THR A 84 3.23 12.69 -4.33
C THR A 84 4.43 11.88 -3.85
N GLY A 85 4.67 11.87 -2.54
CA GLY A 85 5.89 11.31 -1.96
C GLY A 85 5.68 10.12 -1.02
N ASN A 86 6.57 9.14 -1.09
CA ASN A 86 6.61 8.00 -0.16
C ASN A 86 7.86 8.06 0.73
N PHE A 87 7.67 8.01 2.05
CA PHE A 87 8.74 8.06 3.05
C PHE A 87 8.23 7.76 4.47
N GLY A 88 9.11 7.21 5.32
CA GLY A 88 8.80 6.98 6.74
C GLY A 88 9.48 7.95 7.72
N SER A 89 10.46 8.75 7.28
CA SER A 89 11.23 9.63 8.16
C SER A 89 11.93 10.76 7.41
N LYS A 90 12.51 11.71 8.17
CA LYS A 90 13.12 12.95 7.65
C LYS A 90 12.09 13.78 6.88
N SER A 91 10.88 13.86 7.41
CA SER A 91 9.69 14.39 6.73
C SER A 91 9.90 15.79 6.18
N GLN A 92 10.51 16.69 6.95
CA GLN A 92 10.83 18.04 6.46
C GLN A 92 11.68 18.01 5.18
N LYS A 93 12.76 17.22 5.17
CA LYS A 93 13.64 17.09 4.00
C LYS A 93 12.92 16.46 2.81
N ARG A 94 12.06 15.48 3.04
CA ARG A 94 11.29 14.80 1.99
C ARG A 94 10.26 15.74 1.36
N LEU A 95 9.58 16.52 2.18
CA LEU A 95 8.66 17.57 1.73
C LEU A 95 9.39 18.70 0.99
N ASP A 96 10.59 19.10 1.45
CA ASP A 96 11.40 20.09 0.73
C ASP A 96 11.85 19.59 -0.65
N ASN A 97 12.22 18.32 -0.75
CA ASN A 97 12.57 17.71 -2.04
C ASN A 97 11.35 17.70 -2.99
N LEU A 98 10.19 17.27 -2.49
CA LEU A 98 8.96 17.24 -3.27
C LEU A 98 8.56 18.65 -3.73
N HIS A 99 8.63 19.63 -2.83
CA HIS A 99 8.35 21.03 -3.15
C HIS A 99 9.29 21.58 -4.22
N LYS A 100 10.60 21.33 -4.10
CA LYS A 100 11.59 21.72 -5.11
C LYS A 100 11.32 21.08 -6.46
N PHE A 101 10.91 19.82 -6.48
CA PHE A 101 10.54 19.13 -7.70
C PHE A 101 9.33 19.79 -8.36
N HIS A 102 8.26 20.09 -7.61
CA HIS A 102 7.11 20.83 -8.14
C HIS A 102 7.49 22.20 -8.74
N GLN A 103 8.42 22.91 -8.10
CA GLN A 103 8.93 24.20 -8.59
C GLN A 103 9.65 24.11 -9.93
N GLN A 104 10.31 22.98 -10.24
CA GLN A 104 10.97 22.78 -11.55
C GLN A 104 9.97 22.84 -12.71
N PHE A 105 8.70 22.47 -12.47
CA PHE A 105 7.61 22.53 -13.44
C PHE A 105 6.79 23.84 -13.33
N GLY A 106 7.22 24.77 -12.48
CA GLY A 106 6.47 26.02 -12.22
C GLY A 106 5.13 25.78 -11.53
N LYS A 107 4.99 24.68 -10.77
CA LYS A 107 3.73 24.27 -10.14
C LYS A 107 3.74 24.51 -8.64
N THR A 108 2.58 24.87 -8.10
CA THR A 108 2.33 25.03 -6.66
C THR A 108 1.32 23.99 -6.19
N TRP A 109 1.62 22.72 -6.42
CA TRP A 109 0.79 21.60 -5.98
C TRP A 109 0.86 21.41 -4.45
N PRO A 110 -0.19 20.81 -3.84
CA PRO A 110 -0.13 20.43 -2.44
C PRO A 110 0.96 19.39 -2.19
N LEU A 111 1.58 19.47 -1.02
CA LEU A 111 2.51 18.45 -0.57
C LEU A 111 1.73 17.32 0.10
N MET A 112 1.98 16.08 -0.30
CA MET A 112 1.36 14.92 0.30
C MET A 112 2.34 13.76 0.42
N SER A 113 2.38 13.16 1.60
CA SER A 113 2.94 11.83 1.77
C SER A 113 1.86 10.80 1.44
N MET A 114 2.01 10.10 0.32
CA MET A 114 1.03 9.10 -0.12
C MET A 114 1.27 7.74 0.54
N GLU A 115 2.50 7.44 0.90
CA GLU A 115 2.82 6.37 1.82
C GLU A 115 3.73 6.90 2.90
N PHE A 116 3.15 7.11 4.08
CA PHE A 116 3.92 7.38 5.27
C PHE A 116 4.15 6.09 6.03
N TRP A 117 5.34 5.49 5.89
CA TRP A 117 5.66 4.20 6.49
C TRP A 117 5.78 4.31 8.03
N ASP A 118 4.72 3.93 8.74
CA ASP A 118 4.57 4.09 10.19
C ASP A 118 5.05 2.89 11.04
N GLY A 119 5.31 1.78 10.36
CA GLY A 119 5.88 0.54 10.87
C GLY A 119 6.66 -0.18 9.78
N TRP A 120 6.70 -1.52 9.82
CA TRP A 120 7.33 -2.31 8.76
C TRP A 120 6.79 -3.75 8.71
N PHE A 121 6.86 -4.37 7.53
CA PHE A 121 6.48 -5.76 7.32
C PHE A 121 7.55 -6.73 7.84
N ASN A 122 7.16 -7.98 8.11
CA ASN A 122 8.05 -9.02 8.62
C ASN A 122 8.30 -10.13 7.60
N ARG A 123 9.40 -10.86 7.77
CA ARG A 123 9.83 -11.98 6.91
C ARG A 123 10.15 -13.21 7.75
N TRP A 124 10.02 -14.38 7.16
CA TRP A 124 10.34 -15.64 7.84
C TRP A 124 11.83 -15.69 8.21
N GLY A 125 12.12 -16.04 9.47
CA GLY A 125 13.48 -16.14 10.00
C GLY A 125 14.11 -14.82 10.45
N ASP A 126 13.51 -13.67 10.13
CA ASP A 126 13.95 -12.36 10.60
C ASP A 126 13.36 -12.04 11.99
N ARG A 127 14.02 -11.11 12.70
CA ARG A 127 13.45 -10.53 13.93
C ARG A 127 12.29 -9.60 13.58
N ILE A 128 11.27 -9.58 14.44
CA ILE A 128 10.16 -8.63 14.31
C ILE A 128 10.72 -7.20 14.38
N ILE A 129 10.36 -6.38 13.39
CA ILE A 129 10.72 -4.97 13.33
C ILE A 129 9.59 -4.17 13.95
N THR A 130 9.92 -3.32 14.93
CA THR A 130 8.99 -2.36 15.51
C THR A 130 9.59 -0.96 15.47
N ARG A 131 8.73 0.05 15.50
CA ARG A 131 9.09 1.47 15.46
C ARG A 131 8.63 2.18 16.72
N GLN A 132 9.54 2.92 17.33
CA GLN A 132 9.25 3.70 18.53
C GLN A 132 8.19 4.76 18.25
N SER A 133 7.16 4.81 19.10
CA SER A 133 6.00 5.65 18.81
C SER A 133 6.29 7.15 18.89
N ASP A 134 7.20 7.62 19.76
CA ASP A 134 7.42 9.07 19.91
C ASP A 134 8.10 9.69 18.69
N GLU A 135 9.15 9.05 18.16
CA GLU A 135 9.78 9.48 16.90
C GLU A 135 8.78 9.50 15.74
N LEU A 136 7.91 8.48 15.67
CA LEU A 136 6.85 8.40 14.67
C LEU A 136 5.89 9.61 14.74
N ILE A 137 5.46 9.98 15.95
CA ILE A 137 4.56 11.12 16.18
C ILE A 137 5.21 12.43 15.75
N ASP A 138 6.48 12.63 16.07
CA ASP A 138 7.20 13.84 15.65
C ASP A 138 7.23 13.95 14.12
N GLU A 139 7.58 12.86 13.43
CA GLU A 139 7.63 12.83 11.97
C GLU A 139 6.25 13.04 11.33
N ILE A 140 5.18 12.42 11.84
CA ILE A 140 3.79 12.67 11.38
C ILE A 140 3.42 14.14 11.61
N GLY A 141 3.78 14.71 12.77
CA GLY A 141 3.52 16.10 13.10
C GLY A 141 4.18 17.08 12.12
N GLU A 142 5.38 16.76 11.64
CA GLU A 142 6.06 17.54 10.61
C GLU A 142 5.34 17.51 9.25
N VAL A 143 4.74 16.37 8.89
CA VAL A 143 3.92 16.28 7.68
C VAL A 143 2.64 17.10 7.81
N LEU A 144 1.89 16.91 8.90
CA LEU A 144 0.58 17.56 9.12
C LEU A 144 0.68 19.09 9.19
N LYS A 145 1.82 19.65 9.63
CA LYS A 145 2.05 21.11 9.62
C LYS A 145 2.16 21.71 8.22
N ARG A 146 2.46 20.90 7.19
CA ARG A 146 2.88 21.37 5.86
C ARG A 146 2.08 20.77 4.70
N GLY A 147 1.39 19.66 4.91
CA GLY A 147 0.74 18.92 3.83
C GLY A 147 -0.18 17.82 4.34
N SER A 148 -0.54 16.94 3.42
CA SER A 148 -1.43 15.80 3.67
C SER A 148 -0.63 14.52 3.89
N ILE A 149 -1.26 13.53 4.53
CA ILE A 149 -0.64 12.25 4.86
C ILE A 149 -1.61 11.11 4.60
N ASN A 150 -1.08 9.99 4.11
CA ASN A 150 -1.73 8.69 4.12
C ASN A 150 -0.83 7.70 4.88
N LEU A 151 -1.36 7.14 5.96
CA LEU A 151 -0.62 6.26 6.86
C LEU A 151 -0.52 4.85 6.25
N TYR A 152 0.72 4.42 5.97
CA TYR A 152 1.02 3.08 5.47
C TYR A 152 1.70 2.29 6.60
N MET A 153 0.99 1.46 7.36
CA MET A 153 -0.43 1.10 7.25
C MET A 153 -1.19 1.62 8.45
N PHE A 154 -2.35 2.26 8.26
CA PHE A 154 -3.26 2.52 9.37
C PHE A 154 -3.78 1.22 10.04
N HIS A 155 -4.12 0.22 9.23
CA HIS A 155 -4.44 -1.15 9.63
C HIS A 155 -3.94 -2.08 8.54
N GLY A 156 -2.97 -2.94 8.84
CA GLY A 156 -2.39 -3.84 7.84
C GLY A 156 -3.16 -5.16 7.68
N GLY A 157 -3.47 -5.85 8.77
CA GLY A 157 -4.28 -7.07 8.75
C GLY A 157 -3.47 -8.35 8.44
N THR A 158 -3.96 -9.17 7.50
CA THR A 158 -3.45 -10.53 7.27
C THR A 158 -3.39 -10.86 5.78
N ASN A 159 -2.26 -11.41 5.34
CA ASN A 159 -2.10 -12.06 4.04
C ASN A 159 -2.65 -13.49 4.11
N PHE A 160 -3.98 -13.67 3.96
CA PHE A 160 -4.60 -15.00 4.02
C PHE A 160 -4.09 -15.94 2.92
N GLY A 161 -4.12 -17.26 3.18
CA GLY A 161 -3.76 -18.27 2.18
C GLY A 161 -2.33 -18.08 1.65
N PHE A 162 -2.20 -17.96 0.32
CA PHE A 162 -0.93 -17.84 -0.40
C PHE A 162 -0.70 -16.44 -0.99
N TRP A 163 -1.35 -15.41 -0.43
CA TRP A 163 -1.26 -14.03 -0.94
C TRP A 163 -0.04 -13.25 -0.43
N ASN A 164 0.89 -13.87 0.31
CA ASN A 164 2.06 -13.17 0.82
C ASN A 164 3.03 -12.77 -0.31
N GLY A 165 3.68 -11.61 -0.13
CA GLY A 165 4.77 -11.18 -1.02
C GLY A 165 6.10 -11.85 -0.70
N CYS A 166 7.13 -11.44 -1.45
CA CYS A 166 8.51 -11.84 -1.25
C CYS A 166 9.43 -10.65 -1.52
N SER A 167 10.38 -10.40 -0.62
CA SER A 167 11.47 -9.46 -0.90
C SER A 167 12.62 -10.19 -1.59
N ALA A 168 13.46 -9.46 -2.34
CA ALA A 168 14.68 -10.02 -2.91
C ALA A 168 15.90 -9.23 -2.44
N ARG A 169 17.01 -9.94 -2.18
CA ARG A 169 18.33 -9.34 -1.98
C ARG A 169 19.34 -10.03 -2.87
N GLY A 170 19.69 -9.37 -3.97
CA GLY A 170 20.47 -10.00 -5.03
C GLY A 170 19.70 -11.18 -5.62
N ARG A 171 20.21 -12.39 -5.43
CA ARG A 171 19.57 -13.65 -5.89
C ARG A 171 18.88 -14.44 -4.77
N ILE A 172 18.70 -13.84 -3.61
CA ILE A 172 18.12 -14.50 -2.44
C ILE A 172 16.70 -13.98 -2.24
N ASP A 173 15.75 -14.91 -2.25
CA ASP A 173 14.35 -14.67 -1.93
C ASP A 173 14.13 -14.67 -0.42
N LEU A 174 13.37 -13.70 0.07
CA LEU A 174 13.11 -13.45 1.48
C LEU A 174 11.58 -13.36 1.67
N PRO A 175 10.89 -14.51 1.85
CA PRO A 175 9.43 -14.56 1.88
C PRO A 175 8.85 -13.82 3.08
N GLN A 176 7.80 -13.06 2.83
CA GLN A 176 7.09 -12.31 3.86
C GLN A 176 6.16 -13.23 4.65
N VAL A 177 5.88 -12.88 5.90
CA VAL A 177 5.02 -13.68 6.78
C VAL A 177 3.54 -13.47 6.47
N THR A 178 2.69 -14.37 6.98
CA THR A 178 1.23 -14.29 6.86
C THR A 178 0.65 -13.05 7.56
N SER A 179 1.16 -12.74 8.75
CA SER A 179 0.72 -11.55 9.49
C SER A 179 1.19 -10.28 8.76
N TYR A 180 0.24 -9.39 8.48
CA TYR A 180 0.53 -8.04 8.00
C TYR A 180 0.18 -7.00 9.07
N ASP A 181 0.38 -7.36 10.35
CA ASP A 181 0.24 -6.44 11.50
C ASP A 181 0.98 -5.11 11.27
N TYR A 182 2.15 -5.20 10.63
CA TYR A 182 2.99 -4.07 10.23
C TYR A 182 3.52 -3.20 11.37
N ASP A 183 3.24 -3.55 12.64
CA ASP A 183 3.37 -2.62 13.77
C ASP A 183 2.53 -1.34 13.52
N ALA A 184 1.35 -1.49 12.90
CA ALA A 184 0.45 -0.41 12.53
C ALA A 184 -0.24 0.25 13.75
N PRO A 185 -0.92 1.40 13.57
CA PRO A 185 -1.83 1.96 14.57
C PRO A 185 -2.91 0.99 15.03
N LEU A 186 -3.47 0.17 14.14
CA LEU A 186 -4.32 -0.97 14.49
C LEU A 186 -3.56 -2.27 14.30
N ASP A 187 -3.59 -3.15 15.30
CA ASP A 187 -2.94 -4.47 15.22
C ASP A 187 -3.58 -5.36 14.13
N GLU A 188 -3.01 -6.54 13.85
CA GLU A 188 -3.57 -7.49 12.88
C GLU A 188 -5.06 -7.76 13.13
N ALA A 189 -5.45 -7.87 14.40
CA ALA A 189 -6.83 -8.06 14.81
C ALA A 189 -7.66 -6.77 14.74
N GLY A 190 -7.12 -5.63 14.35
CA GLY A 190 -7.83 -4.35 14.20
C GLY A 190 -8.10 -3.62 15.53
N ASN A 191 -7.43 -3.98 16.62
CA ASN A 191 -7.54 -3.27 17.88
C ASN A 191 -6.54 -2.10 17.97
N PRO A 192 -6.92 -0.97 18.60
CA PRO A 192 -6.04 0.19 18.75
C PRO A 192 -4.77 -0.12 19.56
N THR A 193 -3.61 0.18 18.99
CA THR A 193 -2.30 0.09 19.67
C THR A 193 -1.95 1.40 20.37
N VAL A 194 -0.82 1.43 21.08
CA VAL A 194 -0.25 2.66 21.65
C VAL A 194 -0.04 3.73 20.58
N LYS A 195 0.32 3.33 19.34
CA LYS A 195 0.50 4.26 18.22
C LYS A 195 -0.81 4.94 17.83
N TYR A 196 -1.92 4.20 17.76
CA TYR A 196 -3.23 4.79 17.47
C TYR A 196 -3.56 5.93 18.43
N TYR A 197 -3.45 5.69 19.74
CA TYR A 197 -3.81 6.70 20.73
C TYR A 197 -2.90 7.93 20.67
N LYS A 198 -1.60 7.73 20.42
CA LYS A 198 -0.67 8.84 20.25
C LYS A 198 -0.94 9.66 18.97
N ILE A 199 -1.28 9.01 17.86
CA ILE A 199 -1.69 9.70 16.62
C ILE A 199 -3.00 10.46 16.84
N GLN A 200 -3.98 9.85 17.52
CA GLN A 200 -5.24 10.49 17.87
C GLN A 200 -5.02 11.78 18.69
N GLN A 201 -4.15 11.72 19.70
CA GLN A 201 -3.77 12.89 20.50
C GLN A 201 -3.07 13.98 19.68
N LEU A 202 -2.14 13.60 18.79
CA LEU A 202 -1.45 14.53 17.90
C LEU A 202 -2.45 15.25 16.99
N VAL A 203 -3.34 14.50 16.32
CA VAL A 203 -4.34 15.07 15.42
C VAL A 203 -5.27 16.00 16.19
N HIS A 204 -5.72 15.65 17.39
CA HIS A 204 -6.57 16.54 18.19
C HIS A 204 -5.86 17.83 18.58
N LYS A 205 -4.56 17.76 18.88
CA LYS A 205 -3.74 18.93 19.21
C LYS A 205 -3.55 19.86 18.02
N LEU A 206 -3.32 19.32 16.82
CA LEU A 206 -3.05 20.11 15.61
C LEU A 206 -4.33 20.57 14.90
N HIS A 207 -5.37 19.77 14.97
CA HIS A 207 -6.64 19.92 14.26
C HIS A 207 -7.83 19.67 15.21
N PRO A 208 -8.02 20.51 16.26
CA PRO A 208 -9.10 20.33 17.24
C PRO A 208 -10.51 20.42 16.62
N GLU A 209 -10.63 20.99 15.43
CA GLU A 209 -11.85 21.05 14.63
C GLU A 209 -12.31 19.67 14.10
N ILE A 210 -11.40 18.70 13.98
CA ILE A 210 -11.73 17.35 13.54
C ILE A 210 -12.38 16.61 14.71
N GLN A 211 -13.66 16.28 14.55
CA GLN A 211 -14.38 15.47 15.54
C GLN A 211 -13.75 14.07 15.66
N GLN A 212 -13.49 13.65 16.89
CA GLN A 212 -12.97 12.32 17.21
C GLN A 212 -13.97 11.54 18.06
N THR A 213 -13.89 10.21 17.98
CA THR A 213 -14.70 9.29 18.79
C THR A 213 -13.81 8.25 19.46
N THR A 214 -14.31 7.65 20.55
CA THR A 214 -13.66 6.50 21.18
C THR A 214 -13.58 5.35 20.17
N PRO A 215 -12.39 4.73 19.97
CA PRO A 215 -12.27 3.60 19.07
C PRO A 215 -13.02 2.37 19.60
N LYS A 216 -13.42 1.49 18.67
CA LYS A 216 -14.00 0.19 19.02
C LYS A 216 -12.88 -0.79 19.35
N VAL A 217 -13.12 -1.65 20.34
CA VAL A 217 -12.21 -2.74 20.72
C VAL A 217 -12.97 -4.06 20.60
N LYS A 218 -12.39 -5.02 19.87
CA LYS A 218 -12.96 -6.35 19.70
C LYS A 218 -12.50 -7.26 20.85
N PRO A 219 -13.43 -8.00 21.50
CA PRO A 219 -13.04 -8.99 22.50
C PRO A 219 -12.29 -10.14 21.83
N LEU A 220 -11.29 -10.66 22.53
CA LEU A 220 -10.54 -11.86 22.12
C LEU A 220 -10.98 -13.04 22.99
N MET A 221 -10.89 -14.25 22.43
CA MET A 221 -11.16 -15.48 23.17
C MET A 221 -9.99 -16.45 23.03
N ALA A 222 -9.79 -17.28 24.04
CA ALA A 222 -8.89 -18.43 23.99
C ALA A 222 -9.71 -19.72 24.08
N LYS A 223 -9.41 -20.69 23.23
CA LYS A 223 -9.96 -22.05 23.31
C LYS A 223 -8.82 -23.03 23.49
N GLU A 224 -8.77 -23.65 24.65
CA GLU A 224 -7.71 -24.59 25.01
C GLU A 224 -8.14 -26.05 24.71
N HIS A 225 -7.17 -26.96 24.67
CA HIS A 225 -7.39 -28.40 24.59
C HIS A 225 -8.25 -28.90 23.41
N ILE A 226 -8.01 -28.41 22.20
CA ILE A 226 -8.60 -29.00 20.98
C ILE A 226 -7.87 -30.32 20.67
N THR A 227 -8.57 -31.46 20.79
CA THR A 227 -8.01 -32.80 20.52
C THR A 227 -8.01 -33.11 19.02
N LEU A 228 -6.89 -33.62 18.49
CA LEU A 228 -6.81 -34.16 17.14
C LEU A 228 -7.65 -35.45 17.05
N THR A 229 -8.65 -35.48 16.18
CA THR A 229 -9.49 -36.66 15.96
C THR A 229 -9.01 -37.51 14.80
N ASP A 230 -8.57 -36.87 13.71
CA ASP A 230 -8.28 -37.53 12.43
C ASP A 230 -7.04 -36.95 11.76
N LYS A 231 -6.36 -37.76 10.94
CA LYS A 231 -5.24 -37.34 10.10
C LYS A 231 -5.15 -38.20 8.85
N VAL A 232 -4.71 -37.62 7.75
CA VAL A 232 -4.45 -38.34 6.49
C VAL A 232 -3.18 -37.80 5.83
N SER A 233 -2.45 -38.67 5.14
CA SER A 233 -1.28 -38.29 4.35
C SER A 233 -1.73 -37.60 3.06
N LEU A 234 -1.03 -36.53 2.66
CA LEU A 234 -1.25 -35.86 1.37
C LEU A 234 -1.26 -36.86 0.21
N PHE A 235 -0.32 -37.81 0.20
CA PHE A 235 -0.18 -38.81 -0.86
C PHE A 235 -1.37 -39.78 -0.96
N ASN A 236 -2.18 -39.92 0.10
CA ASN A 236 -3.33 -40.84 0.09
C ASN A 236 -4.61 -40.20 -0.45
N ILE A 237 -4.62 -38.88 -0.68
CA ILE A 237 -5.80 -38.12 -1.10
C ILE A 237 -5.54 -37.27 -2.35
N LEU A 238 -4.46 -37.53 -3.10
CA LEU A 238 -4.11 -36.72 -4.28
C LEU A 238 -5.23 -36.70 -5.32
N ASP A 239 -5.88 -37.85 -5.53
CA ASP A 239 -7.00 -37.99 -6.46
C ASP A 239 -8.25 -37.21 -6.01
N ASP A 240 -8.35 -36.88 -4.72
CA ASP A 240 -9.48 -36.13 -4.16
C ASP A 240 -9.28 -34.60 -4.22
N ILE A 241 -8.02 -34.14 -4.23
CA ILE A 241 -7.69 -32.71 -4.08
C ILE A 241 -6.94 -32.10 -5.27
N SER A 242 -6.65 -32.90 -6.30
CA SER A 242 -5.88 -32.45 -7.46
C SER A 242 -6.31 -33.15 -8.75
N HIS A 243 -5.91 -32.57 -9.88
CA HIS A 243 -6.02 -33.20 -11.19
C HIS A 243 -4.63 -33.55 -11.69
N HIS A 244 -4.44 -34.81 -12.09
CA HIS A 244 -3.19 -35.28 -12.66
C HIS A 244 -3.06 -34.86 -14.13
N SER A 245 -1.92 -34.30 -14.51
CA SER A 245 -1.54 -34.04 -15.89
C SER A 245 -0.19 -34.69 -16.20
N GLU A 246 -0.09 -35.29 -17.39
CA GLU A 246 1.15 -35.92 -17.88
C GLU A 246 1.78 -35.06 -18.97
N SER A 247 3.10 -34.91 -18.90
CA SER A 247 3.89 -34.22 -19.90
C SER A 247 5.27 -34.88 -20.04
N PHE A 248 5.89 -34.76 -21.21
CA PHE A 248 7.19 -35.37 -21.46
C PHE A 248 8.32 -34.71 -20.66
N TYR A 249 8.20 -33.41 -20.36
CA TYR A 249 9.14 -32.64 -19.55
C TYR A 249 8.41 -31.99 -18.37
N PRO A 250 9.06 -31.84 -17.20
CA PRO A 250 8.50 -31.10 -16.08
C PRO A 250 8.06 -29.69 -16.50
N GLN A 251 6.88 -29.27 -16.04
CA GLN A 251 6.32 -27.95 -16.32
C GLN A 251 6.45 -27.03 -15.11
N SER A 252 6.46 -25.71 -15.34
CA SER A 252 6.25 -24.74 -14.26
C SER A 252 4.80 -24.79 -13.79
N MET A 253 4.56 -24.29 -12.57
CA MET A 253 3.22 -24.22 -11.96
C MET A 253 2.24 -23.41 -12.81
N GLU A 254 2.68 -22.26 -13.33
CA GLU A 254 1.86 -21.35 -14.14
C GLU A 254 1.48 -21.97 -15.48
N THR A 255 2.39 -22.77 -16.06
CA THR A 255 2.13 -23.50 -17.31
C THR A 255 1.18 -24.67 -17.08
N ALA A 256 1.26 -25.31 -15.91
CA ALA A 256 0.36 -26.38 -15.51
C ALA A 256 -1.06 -25.89 -15.17
N GLY A 257 -1.25 -24.58 -14.97
CA GLY A 257 -2.56 -23.96 -14.71
C GLY A 257 -3.10 -24.24 -13.30
N THR A 258 -2.20 -24.48 -12.34
CA THR A 258 -2.50 -24.71 -10.93
C THR A 258 -2.41 -23.43 -10.11
#